data_AF-A0A085LNR2-F1
#
_entry.id   AF-A0A085LNR2-F1
#
_cell.length_a   1.000
_cell.length_b   1.000
_cell.length_c   1.000
_cell.angle_alpha   90.00
_cell.angle_beta   90.00
_cell.angle_gamma   90.00
#
_symmetry.space_group_name_H-M   'P 1'
#
loop_
_entity.id
_entity.type
_entity.pdbx_description
1 polymer ?
#
loop_
_entity_poly.entity_id
_entity_poly.type
_entity_poly.pdbx_seq_one_letter_code
_entity_poly.pdbx_strand_id
1 'polypeptide(L)'
;MLGCQWVLGGVCHETGKCFLEPVNHRRSTLVPLIQGHVLTGSTITMYAWRSYLLADHSYTHLCVNHSASFVDKQTKANTQIIETLWKQAKHGGWTSGCQKGSRPPPLCNPVLR
;
A
#
# COMPACT_ATOMS: atom_id res chain seq x y z
N MET A 1 5.39 26.71 -6.88
CA MET A 1 5.20 25.80 -5.73
C MET A 1 5.44 24.37 -6.19
N LEU A 2 6.67 23.85 -6.11
CA LEU A 2 6.91 22.41 -6.26
C LEU A 2 6.73 21.79 -4.86
N GLY A 3 5.46 21.54 -4.49
CA GLY A 3 5.11 21.02 -3.18
C GLY A 3 5.52 19.55 -3.01
N CYS A 4 5.69 19.13 -1.75
CA CYS A 4 5.85 17.72 -1.39
C CYS A 4 4.65 16.91 -1.91
N GLN A 5 4.85 16.18 -3.02
CA GLN A 5 3.84 15.29 -3.58
C GLN A 5 3.71 14.06 -2.70
N TRP A 6 2.52 13.84 -2.15
CA TRP A 6 2.21 12.56 -1.50
C TRP A 6 2.03 11.49 -2.57
N VAL A 7 2.45 10.27 -2.27
CA VAL A 7 2.29 9.10 -3.13
C VAL A 7 1.77 7.96 -2.26
N LEU A 8 0.75 7.24 -2.74
CA LEU A 8 0.28 5.99 -2.18
C LEU A 8 0.99 4.85 -2.91
N GLY A 9 1.65 3.98 -2.17
CA GLY A 9 2.26 2.77 -2.69
C GLY A 9 1.59 1.52 -2.16
N GLY A 10 1.42 0.53 -3.02
CA GLY A 10 0.92 -0.78 -2.65
C GLY A 10 1.68 -1.90 -3.33
N VAL A 11 1.88 -3.00 -2.61
CA VAL A 11 2.49 -4.22 -3.16
C VAL A 11 1.78 -5.47 -2.64
N CYS A 12 1.47 -6.38 -3.55
CA CYS A 12 0.95 -7.70 -3.21
C CYS A 12 2.10 -8.61 -2.76
N HIS A 13 1.97 -9.22 -1.58
CA HIS A 13 2.99 -10.13 -1.06
C HIS A 13 3.12 -11.42 -1.91
N GLU A 14 2.00 -11.91 -2.43
CA GLU A 14 1.94 -13.18 -3.18
C GLU A 14 2.50 -13.06 -4.60
N THR A 15 2.22 -11.93 -5.27
CA THR A 15 2.52 -11.76 -6.70
C THR A 15 3.65 -10.79 -6.98
N GLY A 16 4.07 -9.99 -5.98
CA GLY A 16 5.04 -8.92 -6.16
C GLY A 16 4.55 -7.75 -7.04
N LYS A 17 3.31 -7.81 -7.55
CA LYS A 17 2.69 -6.70 -8.30
C LYS A 17 2.54 -5.49 -7.40
N CYS A 18 2.84 -4.32 -7.94
CA CYS A 18 2.84 -3.09 -7.17
C CYS A 18 2.37 -1.86 -7.96
N PHE A 19 1.96 -0.83 -7.23
CA PHE A 19 1.61 0.48 -7.75
C PHE A 19 2.20 1.60 -6.89
N LEU A 20 2.43 2.76 -7.51
CA LEU A 20 2.77 4.02 -6.86
C LEU A 20 1.93 5.11 -7.53
N GLU A 21 1.02 5.73 -6.79
CA GLU A 21 0.10 6.72 -7.34
C GLU A 21 0.15 8.05 -6.58
N PRO A 22 0.32 9.20 -7.27
CA PRO A 22 0.29 10.50 -6.62
C PRO A 22 -1.07 10.79 -5.97
N VAL A 23 -1.01 11.28 -4.74
CA VAL A 23 -2.15 11.65 -3.91
C VAL A 23 -2.22 13.18 -3.85
N ASN A 24 -3.19 13.75 -4.56
CA ASN A 24 -3.39 15.21 -4.57
C ASN A 24 -4.05 15.72 -3.28
N HIS A 25 -5.05 15.01 -2.76
CA HIS A 25 -5.77 15.39 -1.55
C HIS A 25 -5.94 14.20 -0.59
N ARG A 26 -5.07 14.15 0.42
CA ARG A 26 -4.87 13.00 1.31
C ARG A 26 -6.13 12.37 1.92
N ARG A 27 -7.17 13.16 2.24
CA ARG A 27 -8.39 12.64 2.86
C ARG A 27 -9.42 12.15 1.84
N SER A 28 -9.56 12.82 0.69
CA SER A 28 -10.60 12.51 -0.29
C SER A 28 -10.14 11.51 -1.36
N THR A 29 -8.83 11.43 -1.65
CA THR A 29 -8.33 10.56 -2.73
C THR A 29 -7.89 9.19 -2.25
N LEU A 30 -7.65 8.99 -0.95
CA LEU A 30 -7.09 7.73 -0.45
C LEU A 30 -8.03 6.53 -0.65
N VAL A 31 -9.30 6.67 -0.26
CA VAL A 31 -10.31 5.60 -0.37
C VAL A 31 -10.56 5.20 -1.82
N PRO A 32 -10.85 6.14 -2.76
CA PRO A 32 -11.05 5.79 -4.16
C PRO A 32 -9.83 5.13 -4.80
N LEU A 33 -8.63 5.54 -4.43
CA LEU A 33 -7.39 4.93 -4.92
C LEU A 33 -7.27 3.47 -4.46
N ILE A 34 -7.54 3.20 -3.18
CA ILE A 34 -7.50 1.84 -2.64
C ILE A 34 -8.56 0.96 -3.31
N GLN A 35 -9.80 1.45 -3.45
CA GLN A 35 -10.86 0.74 -4.17
C GLN A 35 -10.52 0.48 -5.63
N GLY A 36 -9.74 1.37 -6.24
CA GLY A 36 -9.28 1.22 -7.62
C GLY A 36 -8.14 0.22 -7.82
N HIS A 37 -7.37 -0.08 -6.76
CA HIS A 37 -6.16 -0.90 -6.85
C HIS A 37 -6.20 -2.19 -6.03
N VAL A 38 -7.20 -2.36 -5.17
CA VAL A 38 -7.29 -3.50 -4.26
C VAL A 38 -8.61 -4.22 -4.47
N LEU A 39 -8.56 -5.54 -4.64
CA LEU A 39 -9.76 -6.36 -4.77
C LEU A 39 -10.60 -6.23 -3.49
N THR A 40 -11.88 -5.89 -3.63
CA THR A 40 -12.85 -5.90 -2.53
C THR A 40 -12.82 -7.25 -1.80
N GLY A 41 -12.88 -7.24 -0.47
CA GLY A 41 -12.74 -8.44 0.36
C GLY A 41 -11.30 -8.88 0.62
N SER A 42 -10.29 -8.21 0.05
CA SER A 42 -8.89 -8.49 0.35
C SER A 42 -8.51 -8.08 1.77
N THR A 43 -7.43 -8.69 2.25
CA THR A 43 -6.78 -8.31 3.51
C THR A 43 -5.70 -7.26 3.25
N ILE A 44 -5.92 -6.03 3.73
CA ILE A 44 -4.98 -4.93 3.56
C ILE A 44 -4.10 -4.82 4.81
N THR A 45 -2.78 -4.89 4.62
CA THR A 45 -1.80 -4.61 5.67
C THR A 45 -1.35 -3.16 5.63
N MET A 46 -1.52 -2.43 6.73
CA MET A 46 -1.14 -1.02 6.86
C MET A 46 -0.56 -0.70 8.24
N TYR A 47 0.12 0.43 8.34
CA TYR A 47 0.50 1.00 9.63
C TYR A 47 -0.76 1.39 10.43
N ALA A 48 -0.78 1.05 11.73
CA ALA A 48 -1.95 1.18 12.61
C ALA A 48 -2.60 2.59 12.64
N TRP A 49 -1.84 3.65 12.38
CA TRP A 49 -2.37 5.02 12.40
C TRP A 49 -3.18 5.39 11.14
N ARG A 50 -3.10 4.59 10.06
CA ARG A 50 -3.82 4.83 8.79
C ARG A 50 -5.00 3.90 8.55
N SER A 51 -5.07 2.77 9.26
CA SER A 51 -6.17 1.79 9.12
C SER A 51 -7.53 2.36 9.52
N TYR A 52 -7.57 3.31 10.46
CA TYR A 52 -8.81 4.00 10.88
C TYR A 52 -9.57 4.68 9.72
N LEU A 53 -8.87 5.10 8.65
CA LEU A 53 -9.50 5.75 7.50
C LEU A 53 -10.26 4.79 6.59
N LEU A 54 -10.15 3.48 6.83
CA LEU A 54 -10.69 2.44 5.96
C LEU A 54 -11.64 1.47 6.68
N ALA A 55 -11.85 1.66 7.99
CA ALA A 55 -12.64 0.75 8.82
C ALA A 55 -14.09 0.57 8.34
N ASP A 56 -14.64 1.56 7.62
CA ASP A 56 -16.01 1.53 7.07
C ASP A 56 -16.09 0.89 5.67
N HIS A 57 -15.06 0.17 5.24
CA HIS A 57 -15.01 -0.45 3.91
C HIS A 57 -14.92 -1.98 3.98
N SER A 58 -15.31 -2.65 2.90
CA SER A 58 -15.34 -4.12 2.78
C SER A 58 -13.93 -4.73 2.63
N TYR A 59 -13.02 -4.39 3.54
CA TYR A 59 -11.65 -4.90 3.61
C TYR A 59 -11.35 -5.44 5.01
N THR A 60 -10.57 -6.51 5.07
CA THR A 60 -10.00 -6.98 6.34
C THR A 60 -8.72 -6.20 6.60
N HIS A 61 -8.57 -5.60 7.78
CA HIS A 61 -7.41 -4.77 8.09
C HIS A 61 -6.41 -5.48 9.00
N LEU A 62 -5.17 -5.60 8.55
CA LEU A 62 -4.04 -5.98 9.39
C LEU A 62 -3.23 -4.73 9.72
N CYS A 63 -3.00 -4.52 11.01
CA CYS A 63 -2.25 -3.37 11.50
C CYS A 63 -0.86 -3.81 11.95
N VAL A 64 0.18 -3.34 11.29
CA VAL A 64 1.56 -3.54 11.76
C VAL A 64 1.91 -2.39 12.70
N ASN A 65 2.19 -2.73 13.95
CA ASN A 65 2.75 -1.79 14.91
C ASN A 65 4.27 -1.97 15.00
N HIS A 66 5.00 -1.07 14.34
CA HIS A 66 6.47 -1.10 14.33
C HIS A 66 7.13 -0.87 15.70
N SER A 67 6.40 -0.34 16.70
CA SER A 67 6.94 -0.27 18.07
C SER A 67 6.84 -1.60 18.82
N ALA A 68 5.97 -2.50 18.36
CA ALA A 68 5.71 -3.78 19.02
C ALA A 68 6.45 -4.96 18.36
N SER A 69 6.58 -4.99 17.03
CA SER A 69 7.23 -6.09 16.30
C SER A 69 7.62 -5.69 14.87
N PHE A 70 8.77 -6.17 14.37
CA PHE A 70 9.16 -6.03 12.95
C PHE A 70 8.39 -6.96 12.00
N VAL A 71 7.86 -8.05 12.53
CA VAL A 71 7.00 -9.02 11.82
C VAL A 71 5.86 -9.34 12.77
N ASP A 72 4.62 -9.21 12.30
CA ASP A 72 3.47 -9.63 13.08
C ASP A 72 3.49 -11.17 13.22
N LYS A 73 3.55 -11.68 14.47
CA LYS A 73 3.78 -13.11 14.71
C LYS A 73 2.58 -13.98 14.35
N GLN A 74 1.37 -13.43 14.42
CA GLN A 74 0.10 -14.13 14.15
C GLN A 74 -0.18 -14.19 12.65
N THR A 75 -0.04 -13.07 11.96
CA THR A 75 -0.40 -12.91 10.55
C THR A 75 0.78 -13.10 9.62
N LYS A 76 2.02 -13.16 10.16
CA LYS A 76 3.29 -13.11 9.41
C LYS A 76 3.45 -11.87 8.54
N ALA A 77 2.57 -10.88 8.70
CA ALA A 77 2.62 -9.65 7.95
C ALA A 77 3.91 -8.89 8.27
N ASN A 78 4.61 -8.46 7.23
CA ASN A 78 5.77 -7.58 7.33
C ASN A 78 5.66 -6.47 6.27
N THR A 79 6.30 -5.34 6.54
CA THR A 79 6.33 -4.19 5.63
C THR A 79 7.61 -4.14 4.80
N GLN A 80 8.44 -5.17 4.85
CA GLN A 80 9.77 -5.14 4.24
C GLN A 80 9.70 -5.03 2.71
N ILE A 81 8.71 -5.69 2.09
CA ILE A 81 8.46 -5.63 0.66
C ILE A 81 8.07 -4.21 0.21
N ILE A 82 7.20 -3.53 0.96
CA ILE A 82 6.80 -2.15 0.65
C ILE A 82 7.95 -1.18 0.93
N GLU A 83 8.74 -1.39 1.99
CA GLU A 83 9.95 -0.59 2.26
C GLU A 83 11.00 -0.70 1.16
N THR A 84 11.19 -1.90 0.62
CA THR A 84 12.09 -2.16 -0.51
C THR A 84 11.61 -1.44 -1.77
N LEU A 85 10.30 -1.54 -2.07
CA LEU A 85 9.69 -0.80 -3.17
C LEU A 85 9.95 0.70 -3.05
N TRP A 86 9.74 1.27 -1.86
CA TRP A 86 9.97 2.70 -1.62
C TRP A 86 11.44 3.11 -1.74
N LYS A 87 12.38 2.26 -1.29
CA LYS A 87 13.82 2.50 -1.50
C LYS A 87 14.13 2.57 -2.98
N GLN A 88 13.68 1.59 -3.76
CA GLN A 88 13.92 1.56 -5.21
C GLN A 88 13.31 2.77 -5.92
N ALA A 89 12.05 3.11 -5.60
CA ALA A 89 11.36 4.26 -6.18
C ALA A 89 12.10 5.59 -5.95
N LYS A 90 12.69 5.79 -4.76
CA LYS A 90 13.49 6.98 -4.44
C LYS A 90 14.79 7.08 -5.23
N HIS A 91 15.37 5.94 -5.60
CA HIS A 91 16.62 5.87 -6.36
C HIS A 91 16.40 5.75 -7.87
N GLY A 92 15.17 5.95 -8.35
CA GLY A 92 14.82 5.83 -9.77
C GLY A 92 14.79 4.38 -10.30
N GLY A 93 14.98 3.39 -9.41
CA GLY A 93 14.85 1.98 -9.73
C GLY A 93 13.38 1.59 -9.86
N TRP A 94 13.00 1.02 -11.00
CA TRP A 94 11.64 0.56 -11.27
C TRP A 94 11.65 -0.95 -11.45
N THR A 95 10.90 -1.69 -10.63
CA THR A 95 10.74 -3.13 -10.81
C THR A 95 9.79 -3.39 -11.96
N SER A 96 10.08 -4.39 -12.79
CA SER A 96 9.22 -4.82 -13.91
C SER A 96 7.79 -5.21 -13.48
N GLY A 97 7.60 -5.52 -12.19
CA GLY A 97 6.29 -5.81 -11.60
C GLY A 97 5.46 -4.59 -11.18
N CYS A 98 6.03 -3.38 -11.21
CA CYS A 98 5.33 -2.14 -10.91
C CYS A 98 4.86 -1.47 -12.22
N GLN A 99 3.60 -1.09 -12.33
CA GLN A 99 3.10 -0.41 -13.53
C GLN A 99 3.02 1.11 -13.30
N LYS A 100 3.52 1.91 -14.26
CA LYS A 100 3.33 3.38 -14.28
C LYS A 100 2.00 3.69 -14.97
N GLY A 101 1.05 4.29 -14.24
CA GLY A 101 -0.11 4.97 -14.84
C GLY A 101 -1.15 4.08 -15.55
N SER A 102 -0.86 2.82 -15.85
CA SER A 102 -1.86 1.83 -16.24
C SER A 102 -2.37 1.14 -14.99
N ARG A 103 -3.70 1.07 -14.82
CA ARG A 103 -4.35 0.37 -13.69
C ARG A 103 -4.01 -1.13 -13.81
N PRO A 104 -3.11 -1.69 -12.98
CA PRO A 104 -2.87 -3.13 -12.99
C PRO A 104 -4.15 -3.83 -12.49
N PRO A 105 -4.31 -5.15 -12.75
CA PRO A 105 -5.36 -5.91 -12.09
C PRO A 105 -5.25 -5.70 -10.57
N PRO A 106 -6.38 -5.56 -9.86
CA PRO A 106 -6.32 -5.14 -8.46
C PRO A 106 -5.53 -6.16 -7.64
N LEU A 107 -4.72 -5.66 -6.70
CA LEU A 107 -3.84 -6.47 -5.88
C LEU A 107 -4.66 -7.35 -4.94
N CYS A 108 -4.28 -8.63 -4.83
CA CYS A 108 -4.70 -9.48 -3.71
C CYS A 108 -3.83 -9.16 -2.49
N ASN A 109 -4.46 -9.07 -1.32
CA ASN A 109 -3.81 -8.93 -0.01
C ASN A 109 -2.60 -7.96 0.06
N PRO A 110 -2.78 -6.66 -0.28
CA PRO A 110 -1.65 -5.75 -0.42
C PRO A 110 -1.13 -5.19 0.92
N VAL A 111 0.15 -4.84 0.93
CA VAL A 111 0.77 -3.96 1.93
C VAL A 111 0.81 -2.54 1.38
N LEU A 112 0.22 -1.56 2.09
CA LEU A 112 0.13 -0.18 1.64
C LEU A 112 0.97 0.80 2.49
N ARG A 113 1.58 1.81 1.86
CA ARG A 113 2.36 2.87 2.50
C ARG A 113 2.27 4.21 1.76
#